data_AF-A0A8T7EK95-F1
#
_entry.id   AF-A0A8T7EK95-F1
#
_cell.length_a   1.000
_cell.length_b   1.000
_cell.length_c   1.000
_cell.angle_alpha   90.00
_cell.angle_beta   90.00
_cell.angle_gamma   90.00
#
_symmetry.space_group_name_H-M   'P 1'
#
loop_
_entity.id
_entity.type
_entity.pdbx_description
1 polymer ?
#
loop_
_entity_poly.entity_id
_entity_poly.type
_entity_poly.pdbx_seq_one_letter_code
_entity_poly.pdbx_strand_id
1 'polypeptide(L)'
;MTRGQAVMDGGLTYQIWRDVLPPLLLDAHVPSEMAAILRAVVPQIGALTAHTHTVNEPVDAAKRFPGALTTLLVGLQEPTLIILEDLQWAADSVDVLRDLTPLLAERPVLVVATYRSDEMAGLIDNLPGAESIVLGRLSAPALADLSRAILRAGRRLRRSA
;
A
#
# COMPACT_ATOMS: atom_id res chain seq x y z
N MET A 1 3.16 7.56 -7.94
CA MET A 1 2.82 6.14 -7.73
C MET A 1 3.60 5.65 -6.53
N THR A 2 2.94 4.96 -5.60
CA THR A 2 3.54 4.41 -4.39
C THR A 2 3.16 2.94 -4.26
N ARG A 3 3.97 2.14 -3.57
CA ARG A 3 3.76 0.70 -3.43
C ARG A 3 4.07 0.25 -2.01
N GLY A 4 3.21 -0.63 -1.49
CA GLY A 4 3.44 -1.38 -0.26
C GLY A 4 3.21 -2.86 -0.51
N GLN A 5 3.90 -3.70 0.25
CA GLN A 5 3.70 -5.14 0.23
C GLN A 5 3.58 -5.64 1.66
N ALA A 6 2.56 -6.46 1.91
CA ALA A 6 2.42 -7.18 3.17
C ALA A 6 3.29 -8.43 3.14
N VAL A 7 3.80 -8.86 4.30
CA VAL A 7 4.54 -10.13 4.44
C VAL A 7 4.06 -10.90 5.67
N MET A 8 3.96 -12.21 5.53
CA MET A 8 3.42 -13.13 6.55
C MET A 8 4.07 -13.00 7.93
N ASP A 9 5.38 -12.77 8.00
CA ASP A 9 6.16 -12.62 9.25
C ASP A 9 6.53 -11.17 9.57
N GLY A 10 5.74 -10.20 9.06
CA GLY A 10 6.03 -8.77 9.23
C GLY A 10 6.01 -8.28 10.68
N GLY A 11 5.29 -8.96 11.57
CA GLY A 11 5.23 -8.74 13.02
C GLY A 11 4.75 -7.36 13.49
N LEU A 12 4.57 -6.41 12.56
CA LEU A 12 4.37 -4.99 12.83
C LEU A 12 3.06 -4.54 12.19
N THR A 13 2.21 -3.92 13.01
CA THR A 13 0.93 -3.36 12.56
C THR A 13 1.16 -2.29 11.49
N TYR A 14 0.29 -2.26 10.49
CA TYR A 14 0.27 -1.34 9.36
C TYR A 14 1.55 -1.40 8.51
N GLN A 15 2.22 -2.55 8.46
CA GLN A 15 3.46 -2.72 7.71
C GLN A 15 3.36 -2.27 6.25
N ILE A 16 2.24 -2.60 5.59
CA ILE A 16 2.04 -2.27 4.17
C ILE A 16 2.12 -0.76 3.90
N TRP A 17 1.80 0.07 4.89
CA TRP A 17 1.81 1.52 4.77
C TRP A 17 3.21 2.13 4.90
N ARG A 18 4.20 1.35 5.35
CA ARG A 18 5.55 1.85 5.58
C ARG A 18 6.25 2.30 4.31
N ASP A 19 6.02 1.60 3.21
CA ASP A 19 6.61 1.94 1.90
C ASP A 19 5.69 2.84 1.08
N VAL A 20 4.39 2.87 1.42
CA VAL A 20 3.39 3.73 0.79
C VAL A 20 3.53 5.18 1.25
N LEU A 21 3.71 5.42 2.55
CA LEU A 21 3.65 6.77 3.15
C LEU A 21 4.83 7.69 2.78
N PRO A 22 6.10 7.26 2.83
CA PRO A 22 7.26 8.13 2.56
C PRO A 22 7.13 8.97 1.29
N PRO A 23 6.82 8.40 0.11
CA PRO A 23 6.67 9.20 -1.11
C PRO A 23 5.46 10.14 -1.08
N LEU A 24 4.36 9.80 -0.37
CA LEU A 24 3.19 10.69 -0.26
C LEU A 24 3.48 11.93 0.58
N LEU A 25 4.38 11.81 1.55
CA LEU A 25 4.73 12.89 2.47
C LEU A 25 5.69 13.92 1.88
N LEU A 26 6.32 13.62 0.73
CA LEU A 26 7.20 14.56 0.04
C LEU A 26 6.42 15.76 -0.53
N ASP A 27 5.20 15.51 -1.01
CA ASP A 27 4.37 16.51 -1.68
C ASP A 27 3.21 17.00 -0.81
N ALA A 28 2.90 16.31 0.29
CA ALA A 28 1.79 16.65 1.17
C ALA A 28 2.19 17.62 2.29
N HIS A 29 1.37 18.66 2.51
CA HIS A 29 1.46 19.45 3.73
C HIS A 29 0.83 18.68 4.89
N VAL A 30 1.67 18.18 5.81
CA VAL A 30 1.23 17.40 6.98
C VAL A 30 1.44 18.20 8.26
N PRO A 31 0.36 18.54 9.01
CA PRO A 31 0.47 19.21 10.30
C PRO A 31 1.29 18.41 11.31
N SER A 32 1.91 19.09 12.28
CA SER A 32 2.82 18.48 13.26
C SER A 32 2.19 17.34 14.08
N GLU A 33 0.92 17.49 14.49
CA GLU A 33 0.19 16.45 15.23
C GLU A 33 -0.03 15.18 14.38
N MET A 34 -0.42 15.38 13.12
CA MET A 34 -0.59 14.31 12.16
C MET A 34 0.73 13.58 11.90
N ALA A 35 1.82 14.35 11.70
CA ALA A 35 3.15 13.81 11.50
C ALA A 35 3.63 12.97 12.70
N ALA A 36 3.28 13.36 13.94
CA ALA A 36 3.62 12.58 15.14
C ALA A 36 2.87 11.23 15.18
N ILE A 37 1.59 11.19 14.80
CA ILE A 37 0.82 9.93 14.72
C ILE A 37 1.41 9.00 13.67
N LEU A 38 1.68 9.52 12.46
CA LEU A 38 2.21 8.72 11.35
C LEU A 38 3.61 8.16 11.70
N ARG A 39 4.44 8.93 12.40
CA ARG A 39 5.82 8.56 12.73
C ARG A 39 5.89 7.42 13.75
N ALA A 40 4.94 7.37 14.70
CA ALA A 40 4.86 6.28 15.67
C ALA A 40 4.66 4.90 15.01
N VAL A 41 3.97 4.86 13.87
CA VAL A 41 3.70 3.62 13.10
C VAL A 41 4.76 3.37 12.03
N VAL A 42 5.24 4.45 11.41
CA VAL A 42 6.23 4.43 10.34
C VAL A 42 7.42 5.34 10.70
N PRO A 43 8.36 4.87 11.55
CA PRO A 43 9.43 5.72 12.11
C PRO A 43 10.30 6.40 11.05
N GLN A 44 10.49 5.73 9.90
CA GLN A 44 11.29 6.22 8.77
C GLN A 44 10.82 7.55 8.17
N ILE A 45 9.56 7.95 8.37
CA ILE A 45 9.08 9.26 7.88
C ILE A 45 9.64 10.43 8.67
N GLY A 46 10.17 10.20 9.89
CA GLY A 46 10.71 11.26 10.74
C GLY A 46 11.86 12.02 10.08
N ALA A 47 12.61 11.38 9.18
CA ALA A 47 13.67 12.03 8.40
C ALA A 47 13.13 12.84 7.21
N LEU A 48 11.90 12.59 6.77
CA LEU A 48 11.29 13.19 5.57
C LEU A 48 10.42 14.40 5.90
N THR A 49 9.81 14.42 7.09
CA THR A 49 9.01 15.56 7.53
C THR A 49 9.93 16.63 8.12
N ALA A 50 9.94 17.84 7.55
CA ALA A 50 10.69 19.00 8.07
C ALA A 50 10.27 19.46 9.49
N HIS A 51 9.24 18.84 10.05
CA HIS A 51 8.81 19.00 11.44
C HIS A 51 9.74 18.20 12.36
N THR A 52 10.95 18.74 12.54
CA THR A 52 11.95 18.32 13.52
C THR A 52 11.29 18.10 14.89
N HIS A 53 11.11 16.85 15.29
CA HIS A 53 11.11 16.29 16.66
C HIS A 53 10.38 16.98 17.83
N THR A 54 9.63 18.06 17.65
CA THR A 54 9.08 18.86 18.77
C THR A 54 7.82 18.26 19.40
N VAL A 55 7.07 17.44 18.67
CA VAL A 55 5.85 16.80 19.16
C VAL A 55 6.12 15.34 19.46
N ASN A 56 5.96 14.97 20.73
CA ASN A 56 6.04 13.58 21.19
C ASN A 56 4.98 12.72 20.50
N GLU A 57 5.33 11.46 20.23
CA GLU A 57 4.39 10.50 19.67
C GLU A 57 3.30 10.18 20.71
N PRO A 58 2.01 10.25 20.34
CA PRO A 58 0.94 9.97 21.27
C PRO A 58 0.91 8.48 21.64
N VAL A 59 0.63 8.16 22.91
CA VAL A 59 0.59 6.77 23.42
C VAL A 59 -0.43 5.90 22.68
N ASP A 60 -1.48 6.50 22.14
CA ASP A 60 -2.54 5.87 21.36
C ASP A 60 -2.38 6.04 19.84
N ALA A 61 -1.18 6.35 19.34
CA ALA A 61 -0.93 6.61 17.92
C ALA A 61 -1.45 5.50 16.99
N ALA A 62 -1.27 4.22 17.33
CA ALA A 62 -1.76 3.10 16.53
C ALA A 62 -3.30 3.10 16.37
N LYS A 63 -4.04 3.60 17.37
CA LYS A 63 -5.51 3.75 17.31
C LYS A 63 -5.93 4.97 16.49
N ARG A 64 -5.11 6.03 16.48
CA ARG A 64 -5.34 7.26 15.70
C ARG A 64 -4.87 7.15 14.25
N PHE A 65 -4.00 6.18 13.96
CA PHE A 65 -3.38 6.00 12.65
C PHE A 65 -4.39 5.86 11.48
N PRO A 66 -5.48 5.07 11.59
CA PRO A 66 -6.47 4.99 10.51
C PRO A 66 -7.05 6.37 10.14
N GLY A 67 -7.45 7.17 11.13
CA GLY A 67 -7.97 8.51 10.89
C GLY A 67 -6.94 9.47 10.32
N ALA A 68 -5.68 9.34 10.76
CA ALA A 68 -4.56 10.12 10.25
C ALA A 68 -4.27 9.82 8.77
N LEU A 69 -4.19 8.54 8.43
CA LEU A 69 -4.02 8.05 7.08
C LEU A 69 -5.17 8.48 6.16
N THR A 70 -6.41 8.34 6.62
CA THR A 70 -7.60 8.78 5.89
C THR A 70 -7.54 10.27 5.58
N THR A 71 -7.20 11.10 6.57
CA THR A 71 -7.08 12.55 6.39
C THR A 71 -6.00 12.90 5.36
N LEU A 72 -4.86 12.23 5.41
CA LEU A 72 -3.78 12.40 4.44
C LEU A 72 -4.25 12.08 3.02
N LEU A 73 -4.87 10.90 2.82
CA LEU A 73 -5.26 10.41 1.50
C LEU A 73 -6.41 11.22 0.88
N VAL A 74 -7.39 11.63 1.69
CA VAL A 74 -8.49 12.51 1.25
C VAL A 74 -8.00 13.91 0.88
N GLY A 75 -6.90 14.35 1.49
CA GLY A 75 -6.25 15.64 1.22
C GLY A 75 -5.42 15.68 -0.07
N LEU A 76 -5.12 14.54 -0.70
CA LEU A 76 -4.33 14.49 -1.92
C LEU A 76 -5.09 15.18 -3.07
N GLN A 77 -4.43 16.18 -3.69
CA GLN A 77 -4.98 16.93 -4.81
C GLN A 77 -4.51 16.39 -6.17
N GLU A 78 -3.37 15.69 -6.19
CA GLU A 78 -2.78 15.15 -7.41
C GLU A 78 -3.20 13.69 -7.65
N PRO A 79 -3.38 13.26 -8.92
CA PRO A 79 -3.62 11.87 -9.29
C PRO A 79 -2.60 10.92 -8.67
N THR A 80 -3.05 10.10 -7.73
CA THR A 80 -2.19 9.23 -6.93
C THR A 80 -2.59 7.76 -7.11
N LEU A 81 -1.69 6.96 -7.67
CA LEU A 81 -1.80 5.50 -7.69
C LEU A 81 -1.08 4.90 -6.49
N ILE A 82 -1.81 4.12 -5.69
CA ILE A 82 -1.31 3.33 -4.57
C ILE A 82 -1.45 1.85 -4.92
N ILE A 83 -0.35 1.12 -4.88
CA ILE A 83 -0.34 -0.33 -5.11
C ILE A 83 -0.10 -1.05 -3.78
N LEU A 84 -1.02 -1.95 -3.41
CA LEU A 84 -0.95 -2.73 -2.18
C LEU A 84 -0.85 -4.22 -2.54
N GLU A 85 0.24 -4.85 -2.17
CA GLU A 85 0.45 -6.26 -2.51
C GLU A 85 0.27 -7.19 -1.32
N ASP A 86 -0.23 -8.38 -1.62
CA ASP A 86 -0.40 -9.50 -0.69
C ASP A 86 -1.30 -9.18 0.51
N LEU A 87 -2.45 -8.52 0.28
CA LEU A 87 -3.36 -8.09 1.36
C LEU A 87 -3.77 -9.23 2.32
N GLN A 88 -3.71 -10.49 1.91
CA GLN A 88 -3.97 -11.65 2.78
C GLN A 88 -3.12 -11.69 4.05
N TRP A 89 -2.01 -10.95 4.09
CA TRP A 89 -1.14 -10.85 5.26
C TRP A 89 -1.25 -9.50 6.00
N ALA A 90 -2.21 -8.64 5.65
CA ALA A 90 -2.39 -7.31 6.24
C ALA A 90 -3.85 -7.06 6.68
N ALA A 91 -4.38 -7.93 7.54
CA ALA A 91 -5.76 -7.83 8.02
C ALA A 91 -6.11 -6.47 8.66
N ASP A 92 -5.18 -5.88 9.41
CA ASP A 92 -5.32 -4.55 10.02
C ASP A 92 -5.54 -3.43 8.99
N SER A 93 -4.97 -3.59 7.80
CA SER A 93 -5.03 -2.62 6.72
C SER A 93 -6.29 -2.82 5.88
N VAL A 94 -6.88 -4.01 5.87
CA VAL A 94 -8.19 -4.26 5.25
C VAL A 94 -9.29 -3.45 5.95
N ASP A 95 -9.29 -3.42 7.29
CA ASP A 95 -10.25 -2.62 8.05
C ASP A 95 -10.13 -1.12 7.71
N VAL A 96 -8.90 -0.62 7.58
CA VAL A 96 -8.64 0.75 7.14
C VAL A 96 -9.17 0.99 5.72
N LEU A 97 -8.91 0.07 4.79
CA LEU A 97 -9.37 0.19 3.41
C LEU A 97 -10.90 0.18 3.31
N ARG A 98 -11.59 -0.64 4.11
CA ARG A 98 -13.06 -0.67 4.16
C ARG A 98 -13.63 0.71 4.49
N ASP A 99 -13.07 1.35 5.51
CA ASP A 99 -13.57 2.64 5.98
C ASP A 99 -13.12 3.79 5.06
N LEU A 100 -11.98 3.63 4.39
CA LEU A 100 -11.40 4.62 3.48
C LEU A 100 -12.05 4.63 2.09
N THR A 101 -12.43 3.47 1.54
CA THR A 101 -12.90 3.34 0.14
C THR A 101 -14.06 4.30 -0.19
N PRO A 102 -15.11 4.44 0.66
CA PRO A 102 -16.19 5.40 0.40
C PRO A 102 -15.73 6.86 0.35
N LEU A 103 -14.70 7.22 1.12
CA LEU A 103 -14.18 8.59 1.21
C LEU A 103 -13.30 8.97 0.02
N LEU A 104 -12.76 7.98 -0.70
CA LEU A 104 -11.93 8.18 -1.88
C LEU A 104 -12.73 8.24 -3.18
N ALA A 105 -14.03 7.96 -3.18
CA ALA A 105 -14.86 7.86 -4.39
C ALA A 105 -14.80 9.10 -5.31
N GLU A 106 -14.66 10.30 -4.73
CA GLU A 106 -14.57 11.57 -5.47
C GLU A 106 -13.15 12.17 -5.45
N ARG A 107 -12.15 11.39 -5.05
CA ARG A 107 -10.75 11.84 -4.93
C ARG A 107 -9.91 11.30 -6.08
N PRO A 108 -8.83 12.00 -6.47
CA PRO A 108 -7.95 11.54 -7.55
C PRO A 108 -7.00 10.44 -7.04
N VAL A 109 -7.51 9.46 -6.29
CA VAL A 109 -6.72 8.39 -5.68
C VAL A 109 -7.24 7.05 -6.19
N LEU A 110 -6.36 6.29 -6.83
CA LEU A 110 -6.63 4.91 -7.25
C LEU A 110 -5.82 3.96 -6.37
N VAL A 111 -6.52 3.05 -5.70
CA VAL A 111 -5.90 1.95 -4.96
C VAL A 111 -6.05 0.67 -5.76
N VAL A 112 -4.92 0.06 -6.12
CA VAL A 112 -4.88 -1.26 -6.76
C VAL A 112 -4.28 -2.23 -5.75
N ALA A 113 -5.03 -3.27 -5.41
CA ALA A 113 -4.57 -4.26 -4.46
C ALA A 113 -4.53 -5.67 -5.03
N THR A 114 -3.55 -6.47 -4.61
CA THR A 114 -3.49 -7.91 -4.89
C THR A 114 -3.77 -8.69 -3.62
N TYR A 115 -4.46 -9.82 -3.78
CA TYR A 115 -4.66 -10.76 -2.69
C TYR A 115 -4.86 -12.17 -3.21
N ARG A 116 -4.69 -13.14 -2.32
CA ARG A 116 -4.92 -14.56 -2.58
C ARG A 116 -6.32 -14.96 -2.14
N SER A 117 -7.18 -15.30 -3.09
CA SER A 117 -8.59 -15.65 -2.83
C SER A 117 -8.75 -16.93 -2.00
N ASP A 118 -7.78 -17.83 -2.04
CA ASP A 118 -7.71 -19.04 -1.23
C ASP A 118 -7.35 -18.76 0.24
N GLU A 119 -6.62 -17.68 0.51
CA GLU A 119 -6.18 -17.29 1.86
C GLU A 119 -7.08 -16.25 2.49
N MET A 120 -7.82 -15.46 1.69
CA MET A 120 -8.74 -14.44 2.17
C MET A 120 -10.01 -14.37 1.31
N ALA A 121 -10.87 -15.37 1.51
CA ALA A 121 -12.16 -15.46 0.84
C ALA A 121 -13.10 -14.32 1.28
N GLY A 122 -13.89 -13.79 0.34
CA GLY A 122 -14.89 -12.75 0.65
C GLY A 122 -14.31 -11.36 0.96
N LEU A 123 -13.03 -11.10 0.66
CA LEU A 123 -12.42 -9.78 0.86
C LEU A 123 -13.24 -8.66 0.20
N ILE A 124 -13.68 -8.89 -1.05
CA ILE A 124 -14.40 -7.90 -1.85
C ILE A 124 -15.75 -7.55 -1.21
N ASP A 125 -16.40 -8.50 -0.56
CA ASP A 125 -17.66 -8.25 0.17
C ASP A 125 -17.47 -7.29 1.35
N ASN A 126 -16.23 -7.15 1.84
CA ASN A 126 -15.85 -6.25 2.93
C ASN A 126 -15.28 -4.91 2.44
N LEU A 127 -15.14 -4.68 1.12
CA LEU A 127 -14.59 -3.46 0.54
C LEU A 127 -15.62 -2.79 -0.38
N PRO A 128 -16.54 -1.97 0.18
CA PRO A 128 -17.61 -1.37 -0.59
C PRO A 128 -17.05 -0.44 -1.68
N GLY A 129 -17.46 -0.67 -2.93
CA GLY A 129 -16.98 0.10 -4.08
C GLY A 129 -15.68 -0.41 -4.71
N ALA A 130 -15.08 -1.48 -4.15
CA ALA A 130 -13.95 -2.14 -4.80
C ALA A 130 -14.41 -3.03 -5.97
N GLU A 131 -13.68 -2.97 -7.07
CA GLU A 131 -13.83 -3.89 -8.19
C GLU A 131 -12.76 -4.98 -8.12
N SER A 132 -13.14 -6.22 -8.49
CA SER A 132 -12.21 -7.36 -8.46
C SER A 132 -11.95 -7.91 -9.85
N ILE A 133 -10.69 -8.24 -10.10
CA ILE A 133 -10.24 -8.90 -11.32
C ILE A 133 -9.64 -10.25 -10.91
N VAL A 134 -10.30 -11.33 -11.31
CA VAL A 134 -9.78 -12.68 -11.07
C VAL A 134 -8.74 -13.01 -12.13
N LEU A 135 -7.48 -13.14 -11.70
CA LEU A 135 -6.39 -13.56 -12.57
C LEU A 135 -6.36 -15.08 -12.70
N GLY A 136 -6.78 -15.57 -13.87
CA GLY A 136 -6.70 -16.99 -14.22
C GLY A 136 -5.27 -17.49 -14.39
N ARG A 137 -5.08 -18.81 -14.31
CA ARG A 137 -3.80 -19.44 -14.63
C ARG A 137 -3.44 -19.21 -16.09
N LEU A 138 -2.15 -19.04 -16.37
CA LEU A 138 -1.66 -18.97 -17.75
C LEU A 138 -2.03 -20.26 -18.50
N SER A 139 -2.52 -20.11 -19.73
CA SER A 139 -2.77 -21.24 -20.62
C SER A 139 -1.47 -21.92 -21.01
N ALA A 140 -1.51 -23.20 -21.40
CA ALA A 140 -0.32 -23.91 -21.86
C ALA A 140 0.44 -23.18 -22.99
N PRO A 141 -0.23 -22.58 -23.99
CA PRO A 141 0.44 -21.73 -24.98
C PRO A 141 1.12 -20.50 -24.34
N ALA A 142 0.42 -19.76 -23.48
CA ALA A 142 0.97 -18.56 -22.83
C ALA A 142 2.17 -18.89 -21.92
N LEU A 143 2.13 -20.03 -21.22
CA LEU A 143 3.24 -20.52 -20.41
C LEU A 143 4.44 -20.90 -21.29
N ALA A 144 4.22 -21.52 -22.45
CA ALA A 144 5.29 -21.84 -23.38
C ALA A 144 5.93 -20.56 -23.95
N ASP A 145 5.13 -19.54 -24.27
CA ASP A 145 5.62 -18.25 -24.73
C ASP A 145 6.43 -17.52 -23.67
N LEU A 146 5.93 -17.48 -22.43
CA LEU A 146 6.66 -16.94 -21.28
C LEU A 146 7.99 -17.66 -21.07
N SER A 147 7.99 -18.99 -21.10
CA SER A 147 9.22 -19.81 -20.94
C SER A 147 10.24 -19.50 -22.03
N ARG A 148 9.79 -19.38 -23.29
CA ARG A 148 10.68 -19.00 -24.41
C ARG A 148 11.24 -17.59 -24.23
N ALA A 149 10.43 -16.64 -23.75
CA ALA A 149 10.87 -15.26 -23.49
C ALA A 149 11.95 -15.21 -22.40
N ILE A 150 11.75 -15.90 -21.28
CA ILE A 150 12.73 -15.99 -20.17
C ILE A 150 14.05 -16.60 -20.67
N LEU A 151 14.00 -17.72 -21.39
CA LEU A 151 15.20 -18.37 -21.94
C LEU A 151 15.94 -17.52 -22.97
N ARG A 152 15.23 -16.67 -23.73
CA ARG A 152 15.85 -15.71 -24.66
C ARG A 152 16.52 -14.55 -23.91
N ALA A 153 15.89 -14.03 -22.86
CA ALA A 153 16.47 -12.97 -22.03
C ALA A 153 17.78 -13.42 -21.37
N GLY A 154 17.80 -14.62 -20.76
CA GLY A 154 19.02 -15.17 -20.14
C GLY A 154 20.19 -15.38 -21.12
N ARG A 155 19.90 -15.68 -22.39
CA ARG A 155 20.92 -15.83 -23.44
C ARG A 155 21.51 -14.51 -23.93
N ARG A 156 20.76 -13.40 -23.85
CA ARG A 156 21.29 -12.06 -24.18
C ARG A 156 22.27 -11.57 -23.13
N LEU A 157 21.99 -11.82 -21.85
CA LEU A 157 22.89 -11.45 -20.75
C LEU A 157 24.26 -12.17 -20.81
N ARG A 158 24.30 -13.39 -21.35
CA ARG A 158 25.54 -14.16 -21.55
C ARG A 158 26.38 -13.77 -22.77
N ARG A 159 25.86 -12.91 -23.66
CA ARG A 159 26.58 -12.45 -24.86
C ARG A 159 27.15 -11.03 -24.72
N SER A 160 26.90 -10.38 -23.60
CA SER A 160 27.40 -9.04 -23.25
C SER A 160 28.45 -9.07 -22.13
N ALA A 161 28.94 -10.27 -21.78
CA ALA A 161 30.04 -10.54 -20.87
C ALA A 161 31.10 -11.36 -21.61
#